data_AF-A0A085NG27-F1
#
_entry.id   AF-A0A085NG27-F1
#
_cell.length_a   1.000
_cell.length_b   1.000
_cell.length_c   1.000
_cell.angle_alpha   90.00
_cell.angle_beta   90.00
_cell.angle_gamma   90.00
#
_symmetry.space_group_name_H-M   'P 1'
#
loop_
_entity.id
_entity.type
_entity.pdbx_description
1 polymer ?
#
loop_
_entity_poly.entity_id
_entity_poly.type
_entity_poly.pdbx_seq_one_letter_code
_entity_poly.pdbx_strand_id
1 'polypeptide(L)'
;MESATNDAQPNRTCQSAPQVDVSKITKITGLIKKKGYGTFAVAICNDGKECYVPYCMAREALLPQLLDMYENDVQCEELTKGIETKKVD
;
A
#
# COMPACT_ATOMS: atom_id res chain seq x y z
N MET A 1 7.36 46.97 2.58
CA MET A 1 8.73 46.51 2.83
C MET A 1 8.63 45.47 3.93
N GLU A 2 8.40 44.20 3.56
CA GLU A 2 9.46 43.19 3.29
C GLU A 2 10.17 42.82 4.60
N SER A 3 10.19 41.57 5.07
CA SER A 3 10.42 40.34 4.31
C SER A 3 9.83 39.11 5.00
N ALA A 4 9.39 38.16 4.17
CA ALA A 4 9.03 36.80 4.54
C ALA A 4 10.26 36.01 5.03
N THR A 5 10.07 35.15 6.03
CA THR A 5 10.96 34.01 6.29
C THR A 5 10.15 32.76 5.98
N ASN A 6 10.36 32.23 4.77
CA ASN A 6 9.85 30.92 4.37
C ASN A 6 10.71 29.86 5.05
N ASP A 7 10.20 29.29 6.15
CA ASP A 7 10.76 28.07 6.70
C ASP A 7 10.59 26.94 5.67
N ALA A 8 11.72 26.47 5.18
CA ALA A 8 11.85 25.37 4.25
C ALA A 8 11.42 24.06 4.95
N GLN A 9 10.12 23.78 4.91
CA GLN A 9 9.59 22.46 5.18
C GLN A 9 10.16 21.50 4.11
N PRO A 10 10.77 20.36 4.48
CA PRO A 10 11.33 19.43 3.51
C PRO A 10 10.17 18.88 2.67
N ASN A 11 10.12 19.37 1.43
CA ASN A 11 9.24 18.96 0.36
C ASN A 11 9.45 17.46 0.06
N ARG A 12 8.86 16.58 0.87
CA ARG A 12 8.55 15.20 0.51
C ARG A 12 7.11 15.14 0.02
N THR A 13 6.74 16.05 -0.86
CA THR A 13 5.47 15.90 -1.54
C THR A 13 5.68 14.77 -2.54
N CYS A 14 5.10 13.58 -2.29
CA CYS A 14 4.95 12.54 -3.31
C CYS A 14 4.09 13.17 -4.43
N GLN A 15 4.74 13.92 -5.32
CA GLN A 15 4.11 14.83 -6.27
C GLN A 15 3.58 14.03 -7.46
N SER A 16 2.28 14.23 -7.72
CA SER A 16 1.64 14.01 -9.02
C SER A 16 1.26 12.57 -9.39
N ALA A 17 0.74 11.78 -8.44
CA ALA A 17 -0.21 10.71 -8.79
C ALA A 17 -1.64 11.30 -8.78
N PRO A 18 -2.61 10.78 -9.57
CA PRO A 18 -4.01 11.19 -9.46
C PRO A 18 -4.38 11.18 -7.97
N GLN A 19 -5.03 12.24 -7.49
CA GLN A 19 -5.35 12.42 -6.08
C GLN A 19 -6.23 11.25 -5.63
N VAL A 20 -5.61 10.16 -5.18
CA VAL A 20 -6.29 9.06 -4.55
C VAL A 20 -6.75 9.63 -3.21
N ASP A 21 -8.06 9.79 -3.09
CA ASP A 21 -8.68 10.19 -1.84
C ASP A 21 -8.57 9.03 -0.86
N VAL A 22 -7.51 9.07 -0.05
CA VAL A 22 -7.19 8.03 0.94
C VAL A 22 -8.33 7.81 1.94
N SER A 23 -9.18 8.82 2.16
CA SER A 23 -10.36 8.73 3.02
C SER A 23 -11.43 7.77 2.49
N LYS A 24 -11.39 7.46 1.19
CA LYS A 24 -12.33 6.51 0.57
C LYS A 24 -11.81 5.08 0.60
N ILE A 25 -10.57 4.86 1.02
CA ILE A 25 -9.97 3.52 1.07
C ILE A 25 -10.46 2.79 2.31
N THR A 26 -11.00 1.60 2.09
CA THR A 26 -11.52 0.73 3.15
C THR A 26 -10.52 -0.36 3.52
N LYS A 27 -9.76 -0.89 2.55
CA LYS A 27 -8.83 -1.99 2.77
C LYS A 27 -7.64 -1.94 1.81
N ILE A 28 -6.47 -2.39 2.27
CA ILE A 28 -5.35 -2.73 1.40
C ILE A 28 -5.30 -4.26 1.25
N THR A 29 -5.21 -4.74 0.01
CA THR A 29 -5.26 -6.16 -0.33
C THR A 29 -3.92 -6.74 -0.72
N GLY A 30 -2.94 -5.89 -1.05
CA GLY A 30 -1.62 -6.35 -1.43
C GLY A 30 -0.67 -5.22 -1.81
N LEU A 31 0.57 -5.60 -2.12
CA LEU A 31 1.59 -4.72 -2.66
C LEU A 31 2.04 -5.22 -4.02
N ILE A 32 2.19 -4.29 -4.96
CA ILE A 32 2.76 -4.56 -6.28
C ILE A 32 4.01 -3.72 -6.50
N LYS A 33 5.01 -4.29 -7.17
CA LYS A 33 6.22 -3.57 -7.58
C LYS A 33 6.19 -3.36 -9.08
N LYS A 34 6.10 -2.10 -9.51
CA LYS A 34 6.11 -1.76 -10.93
C LYS A 34 7.51 -1.30 -11.33
N LYS A 35 8.10 -1.99 -12.30
CA LYS A 35 9.46 -1.69 -12.81
C LYS A 35 9.51 -0.23 -13.28
N GLY A 36 10.45 0.55 -12.73
CA GLY A 36 10.62 1.97 -13.05
C GLY A 36 9.74 2.94 -12.27
N TYR A 37 8.71 2.47 -11.54
CA TYR A 37 7.75 3.33 -10.83
C TYR A 37 7.71 3.07 -9.31
N GLY A 38 8.34 1.99 -8.83
CA GLY A 38 8.41 1.66 -7.40
C GLY A 38 7.27 0.76 -6.93
N THR A 39 7.03 0.77 -5.62
CA THR A 39 6.02 -0.07 -4.96
C THR A 39 4.71 0.69 -4.76
N PHE A 40 3.60 0.03 -5.03
CA PHE A 40 2.25 0.53 -4.83
C PHE A 40 1.46 -0.45 -3.96
N ALA A 41 0.61 0.09 -3.09
CA ALA A 41 -0.42 -0.65 -2.41
C ALA A 41 -1.65 -0.76 -3.31
N VAL A 42 -2.19 -1.98 -3.38
CA VAL A 42 -3.47 -2.27 -4.02
C VAL A 42 -4.54 -2.10 -2.95
N ALA A 43 -5.48 -1.19 -3.18
CA ALA A 43 -6.47 -0.78 -2.19
C ALA A 43 -7.88 -0.84 -2.75
N ILE A 44 -8.83 -1.25 -1.92
CA ILE A 44 -10.26 -1.24 -2.23
C ILE A 44 -10.88 0.03 -1.65
N CYS A 45 -11.60 0.76 -2.49
CA CYS A 45 -12.37 1.95 -2.11
C CYS A 45 -13.75 1.56 -1.57
N ASN A 46 -14.43 2.50 -0.95
CA ASN A 46 -15.80 2.36 -0.44
C ASN A 46 -16.85 2.07 -1.54
N ASP A 47 -16.57 2.42 -2.80
CA ASP A 47 -17.37 2.04 -3.96
C ASP A 47 -17.09 0.61 -4.46
N GLY A 48 -16.23 -0.14 -3.75
CA GLY A 48 -15.82 -1.49 -4.08
C GLY A 48 -14.78 -1.57 -5.20
N LYS A 49 -14.32 -0.44 -5.75
CA LYS A 49 -13.33 -0.44 -6.83
C LYS A 49 -11.92 -0.52 -6.29
N GLU A 50 -11.05 -1.13 -7.07
CA GLU A 50 -9.63 -1.17 -6.81
C GLU A 50 -8.95 0.13 -7.25
N CYS A 51 -8.00 0.61 -6.45
CA CYS A 51 -7.12 1.72 -6.74
C CYS A 51 -5.68 1.39 -6.34
N TYR A 52 -4.73 2.13 -6.92
CA TYR A 52 -3.30 1.98 -6.63
C TYR A 52 -2.78 3.20 -5.90
N VAL A 53 -2.25 2.98 -4.70
CA VAL A 53 -1.70 4.04 -3.85
C VAL A 53 -0.18 3.89 -3.81
N PRO A 54 0.60 4.95 -4.05
CA PRO A 54 2.04 4.89 -3.84
C PRO A 54 2.37 4.40 -2.42
N TYR A 55 3.33 3.49 -2.29
CA TYR A 55 3.67 2.93 -0.97
C TYR A 55 4.10 4.01 0.04
N CYS A 56 4.74 5.10 -0.41
CA CYS A 56 5.05 6.26 0.45
C CYS A 56 3.80 6.81 1.14
N MET A 57 2.74 7.04 0.38
CA MET A 57 1.48 7.57 0.87
C MET A 57 0.72 6.56 1.73
N ALA A 58 0.67 5.29 1.30
CA ALA A 58 0.01 4.25 2.08
C ALA A 58 0.65 4.10 3.47
N ARG A 59 1.99 4.17 3.56
CA ARG A 59 2.71 4.09 4.83
C ARG A 59 2.42 5.27 5.78
N GLU A 60 2.15 6.46 5.24
CA GLU A 60 1.88 7.65 6.04
C GLU A 60 0.41 7.79 6.43
N ALA A 61 -0.52 7.45 5.52
CA ALA A 61 -1.96 7.73 5.69
C ALA A 61 -2.82 6.48 5.92
N LEU A 62 -2.33 5.28 5.56
CA LEU A 62 -3.08 4.02 5.59
C LEU A 62 -2.32 2.94 6.37
N LEU A 63 -1.56 3.36 7.39
CA LEU A 63 -0.75 2.46 8.19
C LEU A 63 -1.58 1.33 8.86
N PRO A 64 -2.77 1.59 9.43
CA PRO A 64 -3.61 0.51 9.97
C PRO A 64 -3.97 -0.54 8.93
N GLN A 65 -4.43 -0.12 7.74
CA GLN A 65 -4.82 -1.02 6.67
C GLN A 65 -3.65 -1.82 6.10
N LEU A 66 -2.43 -1.25 6.12
CA LEU A 66 -1.21 -1.97 5.76
C LEU A 66 -0.88 -3.06 6.79
N LEU A 67 -1.02 -2.77 8.09
CA LEU A 67 -0.79 -3.76 9.15
C LEU A 67 -1.82 -4.88 9.07
N ASP A 68 -3.11 -4.55 8.92
CA ASP A 68 -4.18 -5.53 8.70
C ASP A 68 -3.86 -6.45 7.52
N MET A 69 -3.35 -5.90 6.41
CA MET A 69 -2.94 -6.71 5.26
C MET A 69 -1.83 -7.70 5.65
N TYR A 70 -0.76 -7.26 6.32
CA TYR A 70 0.34 -8.14 6.73
C TYR A 70 -0.09 -9.18 7.76
N GLU A 71 -0.91 -8.82 8.75
CA GLU A 71 -1.40 -9.75 9.77
C GLU A 71 -2.27 -10.86 9.16
N ASN A 72 -3.03 -10.54 8.11
CA ASN A 72 -3.80 -11.53 7.37
C ASN A 72 -2.94 -12.37 6.40
N ASP A 73 -1.89 -11.80 5.80
CA ASP A 73 -1.00 -12.52 4.88
C ASP A 73 -0.14 -13.57 5.63
N VAL A 74 0.30 -13.24 6.85
CA VAL A 74 1.11 -14.13 7.71
C VAL A 74 0.37 -15.44 8.05
N GLN A 75 -0.97 -15.43 8.06
CA GLN A 75 -1.79 -16.62 8.35
C GLN A 75 -1.78 -17.66 7.21
N CYS A 76 -1.26 -17.34 6.01
CA CYS A 76 -1.27 -18.26 4.86
C CYS A 76 0.04 -19.03 4.63
N GLU A 77 1.18 -18.60 5.17
CA GLU A 77 2.47 -19.28 4.94
C GLU A 77 2.66 -20.56 5.79
N GLU A 78 1.91 -20.76 6.87
CA GLU A 78 2.07 -21.94 7.73
C GLU A 78 1.39 -23.22 7.21
N LEU A 79 0.54 -23.15 6.18
CA LEU A 79 -0.25 -24.30 5.71
C LEU A 79 0.24 -24.97 4.41
N THR A 80 1.30 -24.47 3.77
CA THR A 80 1.74 -24.96 2.44
C THR A 80 2.95 -25.89 2.44
N LYS A 81 3.55 -26.22 3.59
CA LYS A 81 4.68 -27.18 3.67
C LYS A 81 4.28 -28.66 3.85
N GLY A 82 2.98 -28.99 3.88
CA GLY A 82 2.51 -30.30 4.33
C GLY A 82 2.00 -31.30 3.29
N ILE A 83 1.87 -30.94 2.00
CA ILE A 83 1.29 -31.86 0.99
C ILE A 83 2.36 -32.18 -0.07
N GLU A 84 3.41 -32.87 0.36
CA GLU A 84 4.31 -33.56 -0.56
C GLU A 84 3.66 -34.89 -0.98
N THR A 85 3.35 -34.96 -2.27
CA THR A 85 2.88 -36.10 -3.06
C THR A 85 3.53 -37.44 -2.68
N LYS A 86 2.73 -38.43 -2.24
CA LYS A 86 3.06 -39.84 -2.50
C LYS A 86 2.29 -40.30 -3.73
N LYS A 87 3.02 -40.43 -4.85
CA LYS A 87 2.58 -41.15 -6.04
C LYS A 87 2.31 -42.61 -5.67
N VAL A 88 1.17 -43.12 -6.13
CA VAL A 88 0.89 -44.56 -6.24
C VAL A 88 1.63 -45.05 -7.49
N ASP A 89 2.53 -46.01 -7.29
CA ASP A 89 3.04 -46.92 -8.33
C ASP A 89 2.12 -48.16 -8.37
#